data_AF-D3FEG3-F1
#
_entry.id   AF-D3FEG3-F1
#
_cell.length_a   1.000
_cell.length_b   1.000
_cell.length_c   1.000
_cell.angle_alpha   90.00
_cell.angle_beta   90.00
_cell.angle_gamma   90.00
#
_symmetry.space_group_name_H-M   'P 1'
#
loop_
_entity.id
_entity.type
_entity.pdbx_description
1 polymer ?
#
loop_
_entity_poly.entity_id
_entity_poly.type
_entity_poly.pdbx_seq_one_letter_code
_entity_poly.pdbx_strand_id
1 'polypeptide(L)'
;MQLLGLSEDELCTLLAVDPLSLLSGQLDHRPELPILLDLLADAEERAGAPVLRRWVRANGPAGRPLDALLRRDFGAFEDALGELAQRGFVLRSPGSG
;
A
#
# COMPACT_ATOMS: atom_id res chain seq x y z
N MET A 1 3.59 14.57 -0.47
CA MET A 1 3.60 13.23 -1.11
C MET A 1 2.34 12.52 -0.65
N GLN A 2 1.48 12.07 -1.57
CA GLN A 2 0.23 11.38 -1.20
C GLN A 2 0.28 9.95 -1.75
N LEU A 3 0.96 9.07 -1.03
CA LEU A 3 1.16 7.68 -1.42
C LEU A 3 -0.17 6.94 -1.32
N LEU A 4 -0.75 6.48 -2.43
CA LEU A 4 -2.01 5.70 -2.44
C LEU A 4 -3.21 6.34 -1.70
N GLY A 5 -3.19 7.65 -1.44
CA GLY A 5 -4.21 8.30 -0.62
C GLY A 5 -4.10 7.97 0.89
N LEU A 6 -2.91 7.63 1.37
CA LEU A 6 -2.56 7.51 2.78
C LEU A 6 -2.48 8.90 3.42
N SER A 7 -2.90 8.96 4.67
CA SER A 7 -2.70 10.10 5.58
C SER A 7 -1.25 10.14 6.05
N GLU A 8 -0.82 11.28 6.57
CA GLU A 8 0.53 11.44 7.09
C GLU A 8 0.82 10.47 8.24
N ASP A 9 -0.11 10.29 9.19
CA ASP A 9 -0.02 9.29 10.26
C ASP A 9 0.14 7.85 9.76
N GLU A 10 -0.61 7.49 8.72
CA GLU A 10 -0.53 6.16 8.10
C GLU A 10 0.83 5.95 7.44
N LEU A 11 1.37 6.99 6.80
CA LEU A 11 2.72 7.01 6.23
C LEU A 11 3.80 6.89 7.31
N CYS A 12 3.70 7.65 8.41
CA CYS A 12 4.60 7.54 9.56
C CYS A 12 4.60 6.13 10.15
N THR A 13 3.42 5.52 10.26
CA THR A 13 3.26 4.15 10.79
C THR A 13 3.87 3.11 9.84
N LEU A 14 3.52 3.17 8.56
CA LEU A 14 4.08 2.33 7.49
C LEU A 14 5.61 2.39 7.48
N LEU A 15 6.14 3.60 7.53
CA LEU A 15 7.58 3.83 7.48
C LEU A 15 8.26 3.64 8.83
N ALA A 16 7.52 3.40 9.92
CA ALA A 16 8.03 3.41 11.29
C ALA A 16 8.99 4.58 11.53
N VAL A 17 8.50 5.79 11.24
CA VAL A 17 9.21 7.05 11.51
C VAL A 17 8.29 8.05 12.17
N ASP A 18 8.89 8.97 12.89
CA ASP A 18 8.20 10.13 13.41
C ASP A 18 7.88 11.13 12.29
N PRO A 19 6.80 11.94 12.42
CA PRO A 19 6.39 12.93 11.42
C PRO A 19 7.49 13.96 11.11
N LEU A 20 8.33 14.27 12.10
CA LEU A 20 9.48 15.17 11.92
C LEU A 20 10.54 14.54 11.00
N SER A 21 10.78 13.23 11.12
CA SER A 21 11.66 12.48 10.21
C SER A 21 11.09 12.38 8.80
N LEU A 22 9.77 12.19 8.66
CA LEU A 22 9.07 12.21 7.37
C LEU A 22 9.22 13.56 6.66
N LEU A 23 9.05 14.67 7.39
CA LEU A 23 9.20 16.04 6.85
C LEU A 23 10.65 16.39 6.53
N SER A 24 11.60 15.89 7.31
CA SER A 24 13.03 16.18 7.14
C SER A 24 13.69 15.52 5.92
N GLY A 25 13.00 14.58 5.26
CA GLY A 25 13.59 13.79 4.16
C GLY A 25 14.63 12.75 4.60
N GLN A 26 14.86 12.55 5.91
CA GLN A 26 15.79 11.53 6.43
C GLN A 26 15.39 10.08 6.11
N LEU A 27 14.24 9.89 5.46
CA LEU A 27 13.75 8.63 4.94
C LEU A 27 14.57 8.08 3.77
N ASP A 28 15.27 8.94 3.02
CA ASP A 28 16.11 8.53 1.89
C ASP A 28 17.26 7.58 2.26
N HIS A 29 17.60 7.49 3.56
CA HIS A 29 18.64 6.61 4.06
C HIS A 29 18.20 5.15 4.27
N ARG A 30 16.91 4.84 4.15
CA ARG A 30 16.40 3.47 4.32
C ARG A 30 16.31 2.75 2.97
N PRO A 31 17.12 1.71 2.71
CA PRO A 31 17.13 1.01 1.42
C PRO A 31 15.81 0.30 1.11
N GLU A 32 15.00 -0.03 2.11
CA GLU A 32 13.70 -0.69 1.93
C GLU A 32 12.64 0.25 1.34
N LEU A 33 12.81 1.56 1.53
CA LEU A 33 11.85 2.58 1.13
C LEU A 33 11.76 2.74 -0.40
N PRO A 34 12.86 2.91 -1.15
CA PRO A 34 12.79 2.94 -2.62
C PRO A 34 12.24 1.63 -3.20
N ILE A 35 12.54 0.47 -2.58
CA ILE A 35 11.98 -0.82 -3.02
C ILE A 35 10.44 -0.83 -2.86
N LEU A 36 9.93 -0.35 -1.72
CA LEU A 36 8.49 -0.24 -1.51
C LEU A 36 7.84 0.73 -2.50
N LEU A 37 8.47 1.89 -2.74
CA LEU A 37 7.97 2.88 -3.68
C LEU A 37 7.93 2.32 -5.11
N ASP A 38 8.97 1.61 -5.54
CA ASP A 38 9.01 0.96 -6.85
C ASP A 38 7.93 -0.13 -6.96
N LEU A 39 7.75 -0.95 -5.92
CA LEU A 39 6.72 -1.99 -5.90
C LEU A 39 5.31 -1.40 -5.99
N LEU A 40 5.07 -0.29 -5.29
CA LEU A 40 3.80 0.45 -5.37
C LEU A 40 3.61 1.12 -6.73
N ALA A 41 4.68 1.66 -7.33
CA ALA A 41 4.64 2.25 -8.66
C ALA A 41 4.33 1.20 -9.74
N ASP A 42 4.96 0.02 -9.69
CA ASP A 42 4.67 -1.10 -10.60
C ASP A 42 3.20 -1.56 -10.45
N ALA A 43 2.75 -1.72 -9.21
CA ALA A 43 1.35 -2.06 -8.93
C ALA A 43 0.39 -0.97 -9.45
N GLU A 44 0.75 0.30 -9.33
CA GLU A 44 -0.03 1.44 -9.80
C GLU A 44 -0.09 1.49 -11.33
N GLU A 45 1.01 1.22 -12.01
CA GLU A 45 1.09 1.14 -13.47
C GLU A 45 0.22 -0.01 -14.02
N ARG A 46 0.21 -1.15 -13.32
CA ARG A 46 -0.52 -2.35 -13.75
C ARG A 46 -2.00 -2.32 -13.42
N ALA A 47 -2.36 -1.89 -12.20
CA ALA A 47 -3.74 -1.84 -11.73
C ALA A 47 -4.46 -0.53 -12.12
N GLY A 48 -3.69 0.56 -12.27
CA GLY A 48 -4.17 1.91 -12.31
C GLY A 48 -4.32 2.52 -10.90
N ALA A 49 -3.84 3.77 -10.74
CA ALA A 49 -3.93 4.55 -9.51
C ALA A 49 -5.29 4.50 -8.78
N PRO A 50 -6.45 4.72 -9.44
CA PRO A 50 -7.74 4.70 -8.74
C PRO A 50 -8.15 3.31 -8.26
N VAL A 51 -7.78 2.25 -8.99
CA VAL A 51 -8.07 0.85 -8.60
C VAL A 51 -7.21 0.47 -7.42
N LEU A 52 -5.91 0.76 -7.46
CA LEU A 52 -4.99 0.44 -6.38
C LEU A 52 -5.39 1.16 -5.08
N ARG A 53 -5.72 2.45 -5.15
CA ARG A 53 -6.23 3.23 -3.99
C ARG A 53 -7.49 2.60 -3.37
N ARG A 54 -8.40 2.10 -4.20
CA ARG A 54 -9.65 1.47 -3.74
C ARG A 54 -9.39 0.08 -3.19
N TRP A 55 -8.46 -0.68 -3.79
CA TRP A 55 -8.07 -2.01 -3.37
C TRP A 55 -7.35 -2.01 -2.01
N VAL A 56 -6.41 -1.09 -1.80
CA VAL A 56 -5.68 -0.97 -0.52
C VAL A 56 -6.63 -0.78 0.67
N ARG A 57 -7.76 -0.11 0.44
CA ARG A 57 -8.84 0.10 1.42
C ARG A 57 -9.94 -0.98 1.37
N ALA A 58 -9.92 -1.88 0.39
CA ALA A 58 -10.90 -2.94 0.27
C ALA A 58 -10.56 -4.10 1.21
N ASN A 59 -11.59 -4.78 1.71
CA ASN A 59 -11.39 -6.04 2.43
C ASN A 59 -11.13 -7.16 1.40
N GLY A 60 -9.94 -7.75 1.46
CA GLY A 60 -9.62 -9.01 0.83
C GLY A 60 -9.78 -10.20 1.78
N PRO A 61 -9.52 -11.43 1.31
CA PRO A 61 -9.57 -12.64 2.13
C PRO A 61 -8.58 -12.62 3.30
N ALA A 62 -7.44 -11.94 3.16
CA ALA A 62 -6.44 -11.73 4.21
C ALA A 62 -6.70 -10.48 5.07
N GLY A 63 -7.81 -9.75 4.86
CA GLY A 63 -8.08 -8.45 5.48
C GLY A 63 -7.80 -7.27 4.55
N ARG A 64 -7.54 -6.09 5.10
CA ARG A 64 -7.22 -4.90 4.28
C ARG A 64 -5.73 -4.89 3.96
N PRO A 65 -5.32 -4.72 2.70
CA PRO A 65 -3.90 -4.56 2.35
C PRO A 65 -3.25 -3.39 3.10
N LEU A 66 -4.03 -2.34 3.40
CA LEU A 66 -3.59 -1.24 4.26
C LEU A 66 -3.14 -1.69 5.64
N ASP A 67 -3.83 -2.64 6.28
CA ASP A 67 -3.47 -3.10 7.62
C ASP A 67 -2.14 -3.86 7.60
N ALA A 68 -1.87 -4.63 6.54
CA ALA A 68 -0.58 -5.29 6.34
C ALA A 68 0.55 -4.26 6.20
N LEU A 69 0.34 -3.24 5.37
CA LEU A 69 1.26 -2.11 5.23
C LEU A 69 1.52 -1.38 6.56
N LEU A 70 0.48 -1.06 7.33
CA LEU A 70 0.62 -0.42 8.64
C LEU A 70 1.33 -1.31 9.67
N ARG A 71 1.18 -2.64 9.56
CA ARG A 71 1.90 -3.62 10.39
C ARG A 71 3.30 -3.93 9.88
N ARG A 72 3.72 -3.31 8.76
CA ARG A 72 4.98 -3.58 8.05
C ARG A 72 5.13 -5.04 7.62
N ASP A 73 4.01 -5.68 7.38
CA ASP A 73 3.92 -7.05 6.87
C ASP A 73 3.87 -7.00 5.34
N PHE A 74 5.04 -6.77 4.73
CA PHE A 74 5.16 -6.65 3.28
C PHE A 74 4.84 -7.97 2.56
N GLY A 75 5.10 -9.11 3.21
CA GLY A 75 4.76 -10.42 2.67
C GLY A 75 3.26 -10.60 2.49
N ALA A 76 2.46 -10.24 3.50
CA ALA A 76 1.00 -10.26 3.39
C ALA A 76 0.47 -9.28 2.32
N PHE A 77 1.15 -8.14 2.12
CA PHE A 77 0.79 -7.21 1.05
C PHE A 77 1.10 -7.76 -0.34
N GLU A 78 2.29 -8.33 -0.54
CA GLU A 78 2.69 -8.97 -1.81
C GLU A 78 1.78 -10.14 -2.16
N ASP A 79 1.43 -11.00 -1.19
CA ASP A 79 0.47 -12.09 -1.40
C ASP A 79 -0.90 -11.56 -1.85
N ALA A 80 -1.40 -10.52 -1.18
CA ALA A 80 -2.67 -9.90 -1.53
C ALA A 80 -2.62 -9.25 -2.93
N LEU A 81 -1.49 -8.62 -3.29
CA LEU A 81 -1.27 -8.04 -4.61
C LEU A 81 -1.18 -9.14 -5.69
N GLY A 82 -0.51 -10.25 -5.39
CA GLY A 82 -0.45 -11.43 -6.23
C GLY A 82 -1.83 -12.01 -6.50
N GLU A 83 -2.70 -12.10 -5.49
CA GLU A 83 -4.10 -12.47 -5.66
C GLU A 83 -4.88 -11.49 -6.54
N LEU A 84 -4.66 -10.18 -6.36
CA LEU A 84 -5.29 -9.15 -7.20
C LEU A 84 -4.85 -9.28 -8.66
N ALA A 85 -3.56 -9.50 -8.89
CA ALA A 85 -2.98 -9.69 -10.22
C ALA A 85 -3.50 -10.97 -10.89
N GLN A 86 -3.60 -12.08 -10.15
CA GLN A 86 -4.21 -13.33 -10.63
C GLN A 86 -5.67 -13.14 -11.06
N ARG A 87 -6.39 -12.21 -10.42
CA ARG A 87 -7.76 -11.83 -10.76
C ARG A 87 -7.85 -10.80 -11.90
N GLY A 88 -6.72 -10.32 -12.42
CA GLY A 88 -6.67 -9.29 -13.46
C GLY A 88 -6.99 -7.89 -12.97
N PHE A 89 -6.65 -7.55 -11.72
CA PHE A 89 -6.92 -6.25 -11.09
C PHE A 89 -8.41 -5.89 -10.97
N VAL A 90 -9.29 -6.89 -10.92
CA VAL A 90 -10.73 -6.70 -10.78
C VAL A 90 -11.15 -6.61 -9.31
N LEU A 91 -11.62 -5.42 -8.90
CA LEU A 91 -12.27 -5.24 -7.61
C LEU A 91 -13.75 -5.64 -7.68
N ARG A 92 -14.09 -6.83 -7.20
CA ARG A 92 -15.49 -7.10 -6.83
C ARG A 92 -15.79 -6.31 -5.57
N SER A 93 -16.58 -5.26 -5.70
CA SER A 93 -17.22 -4.67 -4.52
C SER A 93 -18.07 -5.79 -3.89
N PRO A 94 -17.91 -6.13 -2.60
CA PRO A 94 -18.94 -6.88 -1.91
C PRO A 94 -20.15 -5.94 -1.89
N GLY A 95 -21.08 -6.16 -2.82
CA GLY A 95 -22.38 -5.52 -2.77
C GLY A 95 -23.02 -5.96 -1.47
N SER A 96 -23.32 -4.98 -0.62
CA SER A 96 -24.19 -5.16 0.53
C SER A 96 -25.50 -5.78 0.04
N GLY A 97 -25.74 -7.03 0.43
CA GLY A 97 -27.04 -7.70 0.36
C GLY A 97 -27.69 -7.69 1.73
#